data_AF-A0A433HR53-F1
#
_entry.id   AF-A0A433HR53-F1
#
_cell.length_a   1.000
_cell.length_b   1.000
_cell.length_c   1.000
_cell.angle_alpha   90.00
_cell.angle_beta   90.00
_cell.angle_gamma   90.00
#
_symmetry.space_group_name_H-M   'P 1'
#
loop_
_entity.id
_entity.type
_entity.pdbx_description
1 polymer ?
#
loop_
_entity_poly.entity_id
_entity_poly.type
_entity_poly.pdbx_seq_one_letter_code
_entity_poly.pdbx_strand_id
1 'polypeptide(L)'
;MTMAETIDRLVEEQALRHSGILGRGDGMGNSLYAMDYALLPPEAQRTIQLIINGGPFPYPQDGTPFGNRFGDLPSRGDYLEFTVPTPGVGNRGARRIVARKTGLLFFTACHYERVQGSMTPEVRRLQTAQIDERWRNGFYVITGMPPEMRQQVAEAIRQMQPH
;
A
#
# COMPACT_ATOMS: atom_id res chain seq x y z
N MET A 1 1.51 -17.96 16.34
CA MET A 1 1.46 -17.17 15.09
C MET A 1 0.13 -17.44 14.42
N THR A 2 -0.65 -16.40 14.14
CA THR A 2 -1.99 -16.49 13.53
C THR A 2 -1.88 -16.81 12.03
N MET A 3 -3.00 -17.21 11.41
CA MET A 3 -3.05 -17.41 9.96
C MET A 3 -2.71 -16.13 9.18
N ALA A 4 -3.15 -14.96 9.67
CA ALA A 4 -2.86 -13.67 9.06
C ALA A 4 -1.35 -13.35 9.09
N GLU A 5 -0.71 -13.55 10.24
CA GLU A 5 0.75 -13.36 10.38
C GLU A 5 1.54 -14.31 9.45
N THR A 6 1.05 -15.55 9.28
CA THR A 6 1.68 -16.54 8.40
C THR A 6 1.59 -16.10 6.94
N ILE A 7 0.42 -15.61 6.50
CA ILE A 7 0.21 -15.10 5.13
C ILE A 7 1.10 -13.88 4.89
N ASP A 8 1.13 -12.93 5.82
CA ASP A 8 1.89 -11.69 5.68
C ASP A 8 3.39 -11.96 5.54
N ARG A 9 3.93 -12.88 6.36
CA ARG A 9 5.33 -13.31 6.23
C ARG A 9 5.61 -13.94 4.88
N LEU A 10 4.73 -14.81 4.38
CA LEU A 10 4.90 -15.43 3.06
C LEU A 10 4.87 -14.39 1.94
N VAL A 11 3.99 -13.39 2.04
CA VAL A 11 3.90 -12.26 1.10
C VAL A 11 5.22 -11.50 1.06
N GLU A 12 5.78 -11.15 2.22
CA GLU A 12 7.08 -10.45 2.29
C GLU A 12 8.24 -11.30 1.78
N GLU A 13 8.31 -12.58 2.18
CA GLU A 13 9.37 -13.50 1.73
C GLU A 13 9.36 -13.66 0.21
N GLN A 14 8.17 -13.82 -0.38
CA GLN A 14 8.03 -13.94 -1.83
C GLN A 14 8.37 -12.61 -2.53
N ALA A 15 8.05 -11.46 -1.93
CA ALA A 15 8.41 -10.15 -2.47
C ALA A 15 9.93 -9.94 -2.49
N LEU A 16 10.61 -10.34 -1.41
CA LEU A 16 12.07 -10.27 -1.28
C LEU A 16 12.80 -11.21 -2.26
N ARG A 17 12.24 -12.39 -2.55
CA ARG A 17 12.86 -13.38 -3.45
C ARG A 17 12.79 -13.00 -4.94
N HIS A 18 11.76 -12.26 -5.34
CA HIS A 18 11.45 -12.08 -6.76
C HIS A 18 11.58 -10.64 -7.28
N SER A 19 11.89 -9.65 -6.42
CA SER A 19 12.11 -8.24 -6.79
C SER A 19 11.20 -7.76 -7.92
N GLY A 20 9.89 -8.08 -7.88
CA GLY A 20 9.12 -7.97 -9.12
C GLY A 20 7.65 -8.30 -9.07
N ILE A 21 7.23 -9.53 -8.79
CA ILE A 21 5.82 -9.91 -9.01
C ILE A 21 5.36 -10.94 -7.98
N LEU A 22 4.36 -10.58 -7.18
CA LEU A 22 3.53 -11.53 -6.43
C LEU A 22 2.24 -11.78 -7.20
N GLY A 23 2.12 -12.92 -7.88
CA GLY A 23 0.85 -13.32 -8.50
C GLY A 23 0.92 -14.73 -9.08
N ARG A 24 -0.18 -15.50 -8.95
CA ARG A 24 -0.40 -16.67 -9.81
C ARG A 24 -0.77 -16.15 -11.20
N GLY A 25 0.06 -16.41 -12.19
CA GLY A 25 -0.32 -16.23 -13.59
C GLY A 25 -1.57 -17.06 -13.90
N ASP A 26 -2.59 -16.39 -14.46
CA ASP A 26 -3.67 -16.92 -15.32
C ASP A 26 -4.85 -15.91 -15.41
N GLY A 27 -4.55 -14.65 -15.77
CA GLY A 27 -5.53 -13.79 -16.44
C GLY A 27 -6.27 -12.69 -15.67
N MET A 28 -6.34 -12.68 -14.32
CA MET A 28 -6.95 -11.56 -13.55
C MET A 28 -6.40 -11.36 -12.12
N GLY A 29 -5.19 -11.86 -11.80
CA GLY A 29 -4.63 -11.82 -10.44
C GLY A 29 -3.53 -10.77 -10.23
N ASN A 30 -3.71 -9.90 -9.24
CA ASN A 30 -2.87 -8.74 -8.93
C ASN A 30 -1.40 -9.10 -8.68
N SER A 31 -0.53 -8.65 -9.58
CA SER A 31 0.92 -8.59 -9.35
C SER A 31 1.20 -7.54 -8.28
N LEU A 32 1.52 -7.94 -7.04
CA LEU A 32 2.09 -7.00 -6.08
C LEU A 32 3.59 -6.88 -6.35
N TYR A 33 4.06 -5.66 -6.52
CA TYR A 33 5.47 -5.37 -6.76
C TYR A 33 6.17 -5.17 -5.41
N ALA A 34 7.46 -5.48 -5.31
CA ALA A 34 8.22 -5.11 -4.13
C ALA A 34 8.77 -3.69 -4.31
N MET A 35 8.73 -2.89 -3.25
CA MET A 35 9.42 -1.62 -3.18
C MET A 35 10.22 -1.54 -1.89
N ASP A 36 11.51 -1.25 -2.01
CA ASP A 36 12.35 -1.04 -0.83
C ASP A 36 11.96 0.28 -0.14
N TYR A 37 11.94 0.29 1.19
CA TYR A 37 11.63 1.47 1.99
C TYR A 37 12.50 2.68 1.61
N ALA A 38 13.79 2.47 1.33
CA ALA A 38 14.72 3.53 0.94
C ALA A 38 14.39 4.15 -0.42
N LEU A 39 13.62 3.45 -1.26
CA LEU A 39 13.21 3.91 -2.60
C LEU A 39 11.82 4.56 -2.61
N LEU A 40 11.13 4.57 -1.47
CA LEU A 40 9.84 5.26 -1.35
C LEU A 40 9.99 6.77 -1.57
N PRO A 41 8.92 7.46 -2.03
CA PRO A 41 8.90 8.91 -2.01
C PRO A 41 9.11 9.43 -0.59
N PRO A 42 9.80 10.57 -0.39
CA PRO A 42 10.00 11.15 0.94
C PRO A 42 8.69 11.36 1.70
N GLU A 43 7.60 11.70 1.00
CA GLU A 43 6.28 11.88 1.60
C GLU A 43 5.73 10.56 2.15
N ALA A 44 5.97 9.43 1.47
CA ALA A 44 5.53 8.12 1.95
C ALA A 44 6.33 7.68 3.18
N GLN A 45 7.65 7.90 3.20
CA GLN A 45 8.48 7.67 4.37
C GLN A 45 7.99 8.51 5.56
N ARG A 46 7.65 9.78 5.32
CA ARG A 46 7.09 10.67 6.34
C ARG A 46 5.74 10.19 6.86
N THR A 47 4.86 9.72 5.98
CA THR A 47 3.57 9.11 6.39
C THR A 47 3.81 7.89 7.29
N ILE A 48 4.78 7.03 6.99
CA ILE A 48 5.10 5.88 7.84
C ILE A 48 5.59 6.33 9.23
N GLN A 49 6.39 7.41 9.30
CA GLN A 49 6.79 7.99 10.59
C GLN A 49 5.60 8.56 11.37
N LEU A 50 4.61 9.16 10.71
CA LEU A 50 3.38 9.59 11.36
C LEU A 50 2.57 8.41 11.90
N ILE A 51 2.52 7.29 11.16
CA ILE A 51 1.89 6.05 11.64
C ILE A 51 2.55 5.60 12.94
N ILE A 52 3.89 5.50 12.95
CA ILE A 52 4.67 5.10 14.13
C ILE A 52 4.37 6.02 15.33
N ASN A 53 4.28 7.33 15.10
CA ASN A 53 4.03 8.32 16.15
C ASN A 53 2.56 8.44 16.57
N GLY A 54 1.63 7.73 15.92
CA GLY A 54 0.21 7.85 16.21
C GLY A 54 -0.45 9.15 15.70
N GLY A 55 0.17 9.83 14.72
CA GLY A 55 -0.27 11.12 14.19
C GLY A 55 0.53 12.32 14.73
N PRO A 56 -0.04 13.55 14.71
CA PRO A 56 -1.35 13.91 14.14
C PRO A 56 -1.39 13.67 12.62
N PHE A 57 -2.53 13.18 12.13
CA PHE A 57 -2.70 12.92 10.71
C PHE A 57 -3.26 14.14 9.96
N PRO A 58 -2.80 14.41 8.73
CA PRO A 58 -3.21 15.58 7.96
C PRO A 58 -4.65 15.50 7.44
N TYR A 59 -5.22 14.29 7.33
CA TYR A 59 -6.59 14.12 6.83
C TYR A 59 -7.45 13.26 7.76
N PRO A 60 -8.76 13.55 7.85
CA PRO A 60 -9.66 12.82 8.76
C PRO A 60 -9.90 11.36 8.35
N GLN A 61 -9.58 10.97 7.11
CA GLN A 61 -9.66 9.59 6.65
C GLN A 61 -8.42 8.74 6.99
N ASP A 62 -7.34 9.38 7.45
CA ASP A 62 -6.13 8.66 7.80
C ASP A 62 -6.38 7.83 9.06
N GLY A 63 -6.04 6.55 9.00
CA GLY A 63 -6.34 5.58 10.06
C GLY A 63 -7.75 4.99 9.99
N THR A 64 -8.51 5.25 8.92
CA THR A 64 -9.81 4.58 8.71
C THR A 64 -9.65 3.25 7.96
N PRO A 65 -10.62 2.31 8.08
CA PRO A 65 -10.52 1.00 7.45
C PRO A 65 -10.47 1.06 5.92
N PHE A 66 -9.48 0.42 5.32
CA PHE A 66 -9.40 0.20 3.88
C PHE A 66 -10.15 -1.07 3.48
N GLY A 67 -11.22 -0.92 2.71
CA GLY A 67 -12.17 -2.01 2.45
C GLY A 67 -11.68 -3.14 1.55
N ASN A 68 -10.53 -3.01 0.85
CA ASN A 68 -10.00 -3.98 -0.11
C ASN A 68 -11.08 -4.64 -1.00
N ARG A 69 -12.07 -3.86 -1.47
CA ARG A 69 -13.32 -4.39 -2.06
C ARG A 69 -13.08 -5.20 -3.33
N PHE A 70 -12.02 -4.86 -4.05
CA PHE A 70 -11.64 -5.53 -5.29
C PHE A 70 -10.68 -6.70 -5.10
N GLY A 71 -10.24 -6.97 -3.87
CA GLY A 71 -9.34 -8.09 -3.55
C GLY A 71 -7.93 -7.90 -4.12
N ASP A 72 -7.46 -6.65 -4.16
CA ASP A 72 -6.12 -6.34 -4.66
C ASP A 72 -5.01 -6.68 -3.67
N LEU A 73 -5.35 -6.66 -2.38
CA LEU A 73 -4.47 -7.13 -1.31
C LEU A 73 -4.89 -8.53 -0.83
N PRO A 74 -3.98 -9.29 -0.21
CA PRO A 74 -4.27 -10.60 0.36
C PRO A 74 -5.35 -10.50 1.45
N SER A 75 -6.34 -11.39 1.46
CA SER A 75 -7.45 -11.40 2.43
C SER A 75 -8.33 -10.12 2.46
N ARG A 76 -9.57 -10.26 2.92
CA ARG A 76 -10.49 -9.13 3.10
C ARG A 76 -10.50 -8.73 4.58
N GLY A 77 -10.47 -7.42 4.88
CA GLY A 77 -11.04 -6.89 6.12
C GLY A 77 -10.13 -6.21 7.16
N ASP A 78 -8.80 -6.33 7.12
CA ASP A 78 -7.95 -5.84 8.24
C ASP A 78 -6.87 -4.85 7.78
N TYR A 79 -7.30 -3.77 7.13
CA TYR A 79 -6.40 -2.74 6.62
C TYR A 79 -6.81 -1.36 7.13
N LEU A 80 -5.83 -0.51 7.41
CA LEU A 80 -6.00 0.94 7.55
C LEU A 80 -5.39 1.65 6.34
N GLU A 81 -6.00 2.76 5.90
CA GLU A 81 -5.40 3.64 4.90
C GLU A 81 -4.86 4.94 5.50
N PHE A 82 -3.75 5.42 4.94
CA PHE A 82 -3.13 6.70 5.28
C PHE A 82 -2.74 7.44 4.01
N THR A 83 -3.04 8.73 3.97
CA THR A 83 -2.75 9.60 2.84
C THR A 83 -1.26 9.87 2.75
N VAL A 84 -0.72 9.73 1.54
CA VAL A 84 0.62 10.22 1.21
C VAL A 84 0.45 11.49 0.40
N PRO A 85 0.90 12.65 0.91
CA PRO A 85 0.83 13.90 0.17
C PRO A 85 1.54 13.81 -1.19
N THR A 86 0.94 14.42 -2.20
CA THR A 86 1.59 14.65 -3.49
C THR A 86 2.00 16.11 -3.56
N PRO A 87 3.28 16.44 -3.74
CA PRO A 87 3.73 17.83 -3.87
C PRO A 87 2.95 18.58 -4.96
N GLY A 88 2.54 19.81 -4.65
CA GLY A 88 1.77 20.66 -5.57
C GLY A 88 0.28 20.32 -5.71
N VAL A 89 -0.20 19.24 -5.08
CA VAL A 89 -1.62 18.87 -5.09
C VAL A 89 -2.31 19.39 -3.82
N GLY A 90 -3.32 20.24 -3.98
CA GLY A 90 -4.06 20.86 -2.87
C GLY A 90 -5.14 19.98 -2.22
N ASN A 91 -5.30 18.74 -2.69
CA ASN A 91 -6.23 17.76 -2.11
C ASN A 91 -5.44 16.52 -1.62
N ARG A 92 -6.14 15.48 -1.16
CA ARG A 92 -5.53 14.23 -0.65
C ARG A 92 -4.64 13.50 -1.67
N GLY A 93 -4.73 13.85 -2.95
CA GLY A 93 -4.11 13.11 -4.03
C GLY A 93 -4.56 11.64 -4.07
N ALA A 94 -3.81 10.85 -4.81
CA ALA A 94 -4.10 9.43 -5.04
C ALA A 94 -3.24 8.47 -4.20
N ARG A 95 -2.12 8.95 -3.66
CA ARG A 95 -1.12 8.08 -3.03
C ARG A 95 -1.56 7.67 -1.64
N ARG A 96 -1.41 6.40 -1.29
CA ARG A 96 -1.77 5.86 0.03
C ARG A 96 -0.70 4.89 0.54
N ILE A 97 -0.53 4.89 1.86
CA ILE A 97 0.00 3.73 2.60
C ILE A 97 -1.19 2.94 3.12
N VAL A 98 -1.19 1.63 2.90
CA VAL A 98 -2.18 0.70 3.45
C VAL A 98 -1.46 -0.23 4.40
N ALA A 99 -1.96 -0.34 5.64
CA ALA A 99 -1.26 -1.01 6.73
C ALA A 99 -2.10 -2.11 7.37
N ARG A 100 -1.45 -3.22 7.76
CA ARG A 100 -2.04 -4.28 8.59
C ARG A 100 -1.57 -4.18 10.04
N LYS A 101 -2.34 -4.77 10.95
CA LYS A 101 -1.99 -4.91 12.38
C LYS A 101 -0.67 -5.66 12.62
N THR A 102 -0.20 -6.43 11.63
CA THR A 102 1.06 -7.18 11.68
C THR A 102 2.28 -6.33 11.36
N GLY A 103 2.10 -5.09 10.89
CA GLY A 103 3.18 -4.22 10.42
C GLY A 103 3.46 -4.35 8.92
N LEU A 104 2.73 -5.22 8.20
CA LEU A 104 2.82 -5.30 6.74
C LEU A 104 2.26 -4.01 6.12
N LEU A 105 3.08 -3.35 5.31
CA LEU A 105 2.74 -2.11 4.63
C LEU A 105 2.72 -2.28 3.11
N PHE A 106 1.76 -1.62 2.50
CA PHE A 106 1.64 -1.49 1.07
C PHE A 106 1.64 -0.01 0.70
N PHE A 107 2.39 0.34 -0.34
CA PHE A 107 2.30 1.64 -0.96
C PHE A 107 1.48 1.51 -2.25
N THR A 108 0.60 2.48 -2.51
CA THR A 108 0.00 2.65 -3.82
C THR A 108 0.15 4.09 -4.24
N ALA A 109 0.67 4.29 -5.45
CA ALA A 109 0.63 5.59 -6.12
C ALA A 109 -0.62 5.74 -6.98
N CYS A 110 -1.33 4.63 -7.21
CA CYS A 110 -2.41 4.62 -8.17
C CYS A 110 -3.71 5.07 -7.53
N HIS A 111 -4.30 6.06 -8.18
CA HIS A 111 -5.73 6.09 -8.38
C HIS A 111 -6.05 4.98 -9.39
N TYR A 112 -5.94 3.69 -9.06
CA TYR A 112 -6.74 2.70 -9.77
C TYR A 112 -8.19 2.95 -9.36
N GLU A 113 -8.77 4.04 -9.86
CA GLU A 113 -10.02 3.90 -10.57
C GLU A 113 -9.76 2.76 -11.57
N ARG A 114 -10.07 1.53 -11.15
CA ARG A 114 -10.80 0.66 -12.07
C ARG A 114 -11.96 1.53 -12.51
N VAL A 115 -11.80 2.20 -13.65
CA VAL A 115 -12.80 3.09 -14.21
C VAL A 115 -14.08 2.26 -14.31
N GLN A 116 -15.03 2.48 -13.40
CA GLN A 116 -16.40 2.17 -13.73
C GLN A 116 -16.82 3.26 -14.70
N GLY A 117 -16.80 2.91 -15.99
CA GLY A 117 -17.04 3.86 -17.07
C GLY A 117 -16.44 3.40 -18.39
N SER A 118 -17.08 3.84 -19.47
CA SER A 118 -16.93 3.43 -20.87
C SER A 118 -15.62 3.84 -21.55
N MET A 119 -14.51 4.01 -20.82
CA MET A 119 -13.23 4.40 -21.42
C MET A 119 -12.56 3.19 -22.08
N THR A 120 -12.01 3.36 -23.28
CA THR A 120 -11.33 2.28 -23.98
C THR A 120 -10.01 1.90 -23.27
N PRO A 121 -9.50 0.67 -23.43
CA PRO A 121 -8.21 0.26 -22.89
C PRO A 121 -7.02 1.12 -23.35
N GLU A 122 -7.14 1.79 -24.50
CA GLU A 122 -6.10 2.64 -25.09
C GLU A 122 -5.97 3.99 -24.38
N VAL A 123 -7.08 4.67 -24.13
CA VAL A 123 -7.11 5.93 -23.36
C VAL A 123 -6.54 5.71 -21.96
N ARG A 124 -6.84 4.57 -21.35
CA ARG A 124 -6.29 4.17 -20.05
C ARG A 124 -4.77 4.01 -20.07
N ARG A 125 -4.22 3.30 -21.07
CA ARG A 125 -2.77 3.15 -21.22
C ARG A 125 -2.06 4.50 -21.40
N LEU A 126 -2.63 5.42 -22.16
CA LEU A 126 -2.06 6.75 -22.38
C LEU A 126 -2.04 7.59 -21.08
N GLN A 127 -3.09 7.49 -20.27
CA GLN A 127 -3.15 8.19 -18.98
C GLN A 127 -2.16 7.60 -17.97
N THR A 128 -2.02 6.27 -17.91
CA THR A 128 -1.01 5.58 -17.09
C THR A 128 0.42 5.83 -17.58
N ALA A 129 0.62 6.08 -18.89
CA ALA A 129 1.93 6.38 -19.45
C ALA A 129 2.50 7.74 -19.00
N GLN A 130 1.65 8.66 -18.52
CA GLN A 130 2.07 9.94 -17.94
C GLN A 130 2.44 9.83 -16.45
N ILE A 131 2.10 8.71 -15.81
CA ILE A 131 2.57 8.39 -14.46
C ILE A 131 4.01 7.88 -14.61
N ASP A 132 4.92 8.37 -13.76
CA ASP A 132 6.32 7.90 -13.71
C ASP A 132 6.35 6.38 -13.82
N GLU A 133 7.27 5.88 -14.64
CA GLU A 133 7.42 4.46 -14.92
C GLU A 133 7.54 3.61 -13.65
N ARG A 134 8.09 4.20 -12.59
CA ARG A 134 8.25 3.62 -11.24
C ARG A 134 6.94 3.43 -10.47
N TRP A 135 5.85 4.09 -10.89
CA TRP A 135 4.57 4.16 -10.17
C TRP A 135 3.39 3.61 -10.99
N ARG A 136 3.65 3.00 -12.16
CA ARG A 136 2.60 2.49 -13.08
C ARG A 136 1.87 1.24 -12.58
N ASN A 137 2.45 0.53 -11.62
CA ASN A 137 1.87 -0.68 -11.03
C ASN A 137 1.06 -0.34 -9.76
N GLY A 138 0.12 -1.21 -9.39
CA GLY A 138 -0.84 -0.98 -8.31
C GLY A 138 -0.25 -0.90 -6.91
N PHE A 139 -0.51 -1.93 -6.12
CA PHE A 139 0.05 -2.02 -4.78
C PHE A 139 1.46 -2.57 -4.81
N TYR A 140 2.35 -1.90 -4.09
CA TYR A 140 3.71 -2.32 -3.82
C TYR A 140 3.80 -2.78 -2.37
N VAL A 141 4.30 -3.98 -2.12
CA VAL A 141 4.69 -4.40 -0.76
C VAL A 141 5.95 -3.64 -0.38
N ILE A 142 5.92 -2.98 0.77
CA ILE A 142 7.07 -2.23 1.29
C ILE A 142 8.01 -3.22 2.00
N THR A 143 9.22 -3.32 1.48
CA THR A 143 10.29 -4.20 1.96
C THR A 143 11.45 -3.36 2.50
N GLY A 144 12.49 -3.99 3.05
CA GLY A 144 13.69 -3.28 3.51
C GLY A 144 13.54 -2.45 4.80
N MET A 145 12.36 -2.43 5.43
CA MET A 145 12.19 -1.81 6.74
C MET A 145 12.94 -2.60 7.83
N PRO A 146 13.67 -1.92 8.74
CA PRO A 146 14.28 -2.57 9.90
C PRO A 146 13.23 -3.31 10.75
N PRO A 147 13.57 -4.45 11.38
CA PRO A 147 12.63 -5.23 12.20
C PRO A 147 11.97 -4.41 13.31
N GLU A 148 12.72 -3.54 14.00
CA GLU A 148 12.20 -2.65 15.04
C GLU A 148 11.16 -1.68 14.49
N MET A 149 11.43 -1.08 13.34
CA MET A 149 10.50 -0.18 12.66
C MET A 149 9.18 -0.88 12.31
N ARG A 150 9.26 -2.13 11.84
CA ARG A 150 8.05 -2.95 11.58
C ARG A 150 7.25 -3.22 12.86
N GLN A 151 7.91 -3.48 13.98
CA GLN A 151 7.25 -3.70 15.26
C GLN A 151 6.54 -2.44 15.74
N GLN A 152 7.19 -1.27 15.61
CA GLN A 152 6.60 0.03 15.94
C GLN A 152 5.34 0.31 15.11
N VAL A 153 5.38 0.04 13.80
CA VAL A 153 4.20 0.13 12.93
C VAL A 153 3.10 -0.82 13.41
N ALA A 154 3.42 -2.09 13.66
CA ALA A 154 2.44 -3.09 14.11
C ALA A 154 1.78 -2.68 15.44
N GLU A 155 2.54 -2.13 16.38
CA GLU A 155 2.02 -1.61 17.64
C GLU A 155 1.09 -0.41 17.40
N ALA A 156 1.53 0.58 16.63
CA ALA A 156 0.72 1.77 16.35
C ALA A 156 -0.61 1.43 15.66
N ILE A 157 -0.58 0.54 14.66
CA ILE A 157 -1.81 0.11 13.97
C ILE A 157 -2.75 -0.66 14.91
N ARG A 158 -2.23 -1.47 15.82
CA ARG A 158 -3.06 -2.16 16.83
C ARG A 158 -3.71 -1.19 17.80
N GLN A 159 -3.02 -0.11 18.18
CA GLN A 159 -3.60 0.94 19.02
C GLN A 159 -4.73 1.71 18.32
N MET A 160 -4.63 1.90 17.00
CA MET A 160 -5.68 2.55 16.19
C MET A 160 -6.89 1.63 15.90
N GLN A 161 -6.71 0.32 15.99
CA GLN A 161 -7.78 -0.67 15.83
C GLN A 161 -7.89 -1.56 17.08
N PRO A 162 -8.34 -1.01 18.23
CA PRO A 162 -8.60 -1.80 19.42
C PRO A 162 -9.68 -2.84 19.11
N HIS A 163 -9.49 -4.04 19.66
CA HIS A 163 -10.38 -5.19 19.48
C HIS A 163 -11.76 -4.97 20.08
#